data_AF-A0A0J7L356-F1
#
_entry.id   AF-A0A0J7L356-F1
#
_cell.length_a   1.000
_cell.length_b   1.000
_cell.length_c   1.000
_cell.angle_alpha   90.00
_cell.angle_beta   90.00
_cell.angle_gamma   90.00
#
_symmetry.space_group_name_H-M   'P 1'
#
loop_
_entity.id
_entity.type
_entity.pdbx_description
1 polymer ?
#
loop_
_entity_poly.entity_id
_entity_poly.type
_entity_poly.pdbx_seq_one_letter_code
_entity_poly.pdbx_strand_id
1 'polypeptide(L)'
;MLPEGEDLNEWVAVNTVDFFNQINMLYGTITEFCTEESCPIMSAGPKYEYHWADGHTVKKPIKCSAPKYIDYLMTWVQDQLDDETLFPSKIGDYFIFYISIISNL
;
A
#
# COMPACT_ATOMS: atom_id res chain seq x y z
N MET A 1 3.40 -6.24 19.02
CA MET A 1 4.67 -6.18 19.81
C MET A 1 5.68 -7.02 19.05
N LEU A 2 6.93 -6.58 18.96
CA LEU A 2 8.02 -7.36 18.34
C LEU A 2 8.34 -8.56 19.26
N PRO A 3 8.31 -9.81 18.77
CA PRO A 3 8.70 -10.96 19.58
C PRO A 3 10.18 -10.89 19.98
N GLU A 4 10.53 -11.53 21.09
CA GLU A 4 11.91 -11.52 21.60
C GLU A 4 12.83 -12.31 20.64
N GLY A 5 13.92 -11.66 20.20
CA GLY A 5 14.90 -12.26 19.30
C GLY A 5 14.63 -12.06 17.80
N GLU A 6 13.51 -11.46 17.42
CA GLU A 6 13.18 -11.15 16.02
C GLU A 6 13.81 -9.83 15.58
N ASP A 7 14.19 -9.75 14.29
CA ASP A 7 14.60 -8.48 13.68
C ASP A 7 13.38 -7.59 13.41
N LEU A 8 13.52 -6.30 13.70
CA LEU A 8 12.41 -5.35 13.55
C LEU A 8 11.99 -5.17 12.09
N ASN A 9 12.93 -5.15 11.14
CA ASN A 9 12.61 -4.95 9.73
C ASN A 9 11.94 -6.19 9.14
N GLU A 10 12.45 -7.39 9.46
CA GLU A 10 11.82 -8.65 9.08
C GLU A 10 10.39 -8.76 9.63
N TRP A 11 10.21 -8.43 10.92
CA TRP A 11 8.90 -8.46 11.56
C TRP A 11 7.92 -7.50 10.88
N VAL A 12 8.35 -6.25 10.62
CA VAL A 12 7.51 -5.27 9.95
C VAL A 12 7.22 -5.67 8.50
N ALA A 13 8.15 -6.35 7.81
CA ALA A 13 7.96 -6.87 6.44
C ALA A 13 6.88 -7.93 6.35
N VAL A 14 6.98 -8.95 7.19
CA VAL A 14 5.97 -10.00 7.24
C VAL A 14 4.59 -9.39 7.54
N ASN A 15 4.51 -8.52 8.55
CA ASN A 15 3.23 -7.91 8.91
C ASN A 15 2.68 -6.99 7.80
N THR A 16 3.53 -6.27 7.07
CA THR A 16 3.10 -5.38 5.99
C THR A 16 2.51 -6.15 4.82
N VAL A 17 3.16 -7.25 4.42
CA VAL A 17 2.64 -8.17 3.40
C VAL A 17 1.30 -8.76 3.84
N ASP A 18 1.19 -9.17 5.11
CA ASP A 18 -0.06 -9.70 5.66
C ASP A 18 -1.20 -8.65 5.65
N PHE A 19 -0.92 -7.41 6.04
CA PHE A 19 -1.90 -6.33 6.00
C PHE A 19 -2.34 -6.01 4.58
N PHE A 20 -1.40 -5.92 3.62
CA PHE A 20 -1.73 -5.73 2.22
C PHE A 20 -2.66 -6.82 1.70
N ASN A 21 -2.36 -8.09 1.99
CA ASN A 21 -3.19 -9.22 1.58
C ASN A 21 -4.60 -9.15 2.21
N GLN A 22 -4.70 -8.80 3.48
CA GLN A 22 -5.99 -8.65 4.17
C GLN A 22 -6.83 -7.52 3.57
N ILE A 23 -6.21 -6.37 3.29
CA ILE A 23 -6.88 -5.23 2.65
C ILE A 23 -7.33 -5.60 1.24
N ASN A 24 -6.50 -6.31 0.48
CA ASN A 24 -6.82 -6.74 -0.89
C ASN A 24 -8.04 -7.68 -0.90
N MET A 25 -8.05 -8.67 0.00
CA MET A 25 -9.20 -9.57 0.16
C MET A 25 -10.45 -8.81 0.57
N LEU A 26 -10.36 -7.89 1.55
CA LEU A 26 -11.48 -7.08 2.00
C LEU A 26 -12.03 -6.24 0.85
N TYR A 27 -11.17 -5.55 0.10
CA TYR A 27 -11.59 -4.73 -1.03
C TYR A 27 -12.24 -5.56 -2.13
N GLY A 28 -11.74 -6.77 -2.38
CA GLY A 28 -12.35 -7.73 -3.30
C GLY A 28 -13.81 -8.05 -2.99
N THR A 29 -14.24 -7.97 -1.72
CA THR A 29 -15.65 -8.19 -1.34
C THR A 29 -16.58 -7.01 -1.58
N ILE A 30 -16.03 -5.79 -1.76
CA ILE A 30 -16.84 -4.56 -1.91
C ILE A 30 -16.65 -3.86 -3.26
N THR A 31 -15.69 -4.31 -4.07
CA THR A 31 -15.33 -3.69 -5.36
C THR A 31 -16.53 -3.51 -6.30
N GLU A 32 -17.51 -4.43 -6.26
CA GLU A 32 -18.73 -4.34 -7.07
C GLU A 32 -19.67 -3.20 -6.66
N PHE A 33 -19.60 -2.73 -5.42
CA PHE A 33 -20.40 -1.61 -4.91
C PHE A 33 -19.68 -0.26 -5.04
N CYS A 34 -18.35 -0.28 -5.17
CA CYS A 34 -17.49 0.88 -5.29
C CYS A 34 -17.21 1.18 -6.78
N THR A 35 -18.15 1.84 -7.46
CA THR A 35 -18.03 2.21 -8.87
C THR A 35 -17.62 3.67 -9.02
N GLU A 36 -17.24 4.09 -10.23
CA GLU A 36 -16.97 5.52 -10.50
C GLU A 36 -18.21 6.40 -10.28
N GLU A 37 -19.41 5.84 -10.40
CA GLU A 37 -20.66 6.55 -10.17
C GLU A 37 -21.02 6.64 -8.68
N SER A 38 -20.86 5.55 -7.92
CA SER A 38 -21.17 5.53 -6.49
C SER A 38 -20.10 6.24 -5.65
N CYS A 39 -18.84 6.14 -6.09
CA CYS A 39 -17.67 6.67 -5.40
C CYS A 39 -16.80 7.53 -6.35
N PRO A 40 -17.31 8.67 -6.83
CA PRO A 40 -16.66 9.50 -7.86
C PRO A 40 -15.38 10.21 -7.38
N ILE A 41 -15.17 10.25 -6.07
CA ILE A 41 -13.96 10.78 -5.44
C ILE A 41 -13.49 9.82 -4.35
N MET A 42 -12.18 9.63 -4.22
CA MET A 42 -11.62 8.93 -3.07
C MET A 42 -11.75 9.79 -1.82
N SER A 43 -12.55 9.35 -0.84
CA SER A 43 -12.85 10.12 0.37
C SER A 43 -13.05 9.23 1.59
N ALA A 44 -12.79 9.80 2.77
CA ALA A 44 -13.12 9.18 4.06
C ALA A 44 -14.12 10.09 4.81
N GLY A 45 -15.39 9.92 4.46
CA GLY A 45 -16.45 10.82 4.91
C GLY A 45 -16.36 12.23 4.29
N PRO A 46 -17.17 13.19 4.76
CA PRO A 46 -17.31 14.49 4.10
C PRO A 46 -16.12 15.44 4.32
N LYS A 47 -15.17 15.09 5.19
CA LYS A 47 -14.07 15.99 5.61
C LYS A 47 -12.75 15.71 4.91
N TYR A 48 -12.56 14.51 4.36
CA TYR A 48 -11.28 14.07 3.84
C TYR A 48 -11.44 13.56 2.42
N GLU A 49 -10.67 14.16 1.51
CA GLU A 49 -10.54 13.76 0.11
C GLU A 49 -9.07 13.40 -0.12
N TYR A 50 -8.82 12.28 -0.79
CA TYR A 50 -7.47 11.79 -1.08
C TYR A 50 -7.17 11.96 -2.56
N HIS A 51 -5.99 12.50 -2.86
CA HIS A 51 -5.50 12.70 -4.23
C HIS A 51 -4.29 11.81 -4.47
N TRP A 52 -4.23 11.18 -5.64
CA TRP A 52 -3.19 10.21 -5.94
C TRP A 52 -1.92 10.88 -6.48
N ALA A 53 -0.77 10.53 -5.93
CA ALA A 53 0.55 10.79 -6.51
C ALA A 53 1.53 9.72 -6.02
N ASP A 54 2.30 9.15 -6.94
CA ASP A 54 3.34 8.16 -6.64
C ASP A 54 4.76 8.78 -6.61
N GLY A 55 4.87 10.08 -6.92
CA GLY A 55 6.16 10.79 -7.01
C GLY A 55 7.01 10.43 -8.24
N HIS A 56 6.64 9.39 -8.99
CA HIS A 56 7.35 8.86 -10.14
C HIS A 56 6.60 9.15 -11.45
N THR A 57 5.50 8.44 -11.70
CA THR A 57 4.69 8.60 -12.92
C THR A 57 3.71 9.76 -12.79
N VAL A 58 3.16 9.96 -11.60
CA VAL A 58 2.22 11.02 -11.23
C VAL A 58 2.87 11.92 -10.18
N LYS A 59 3.58 12.95 -10.65
CA LYS A 59 4.31 13.91 -9.80
C LYS A 59 3.41 14.94 -9.12
N LYS A 60 2.22 15.21 -9.68
CA LYS A 60 1.26 16.16 -9.12
C LYS A 60 0.02 15.40 -8.68
N PRO A 61 -0.46 15.57 -7.44
CA PRO A 61 -1.66 14.90 -6.96
C PRO A 61 -2.84 15.08 -7.92
N ILE A 62 -3.43 13.97 -8.35
CA ILE A 62 -4.61 13.96 -9.23
C ILE A 62 -5.85 13.53 -8.45
N LYS A 63 -6.98 14.13 -8.80
CA LYS A 63 -8.29 13.67 -8.36
C LYS A 63 -8.70 12.46 -9.19
N CYS A 64 -9.15 11.41 -8.53
CA CYS A 64 -9.72 10.23 -9.15
C CYS A 64 -10.83 9.65 -8.29
N SER A 65 -11.64 8.78 -8.91
CA SER A 65 -12.66 7.99 -8.22
C SER A 65 -12.03 7.04 -7.21
N ALA A 66 -12.78 6.64 -6.19
CA ALA A 66 -12.30 5.70 -5.19
C ALA A 66 -11.78 4.38 -5.78
N PRO A 67 -12.49 3.69 -6.70
CA PRO A 67 -11.97 2.44 -7.26
C PRO A 67 -10.67 2.63 -8.04
N LYS A 68 -10.52 3.77 -8.72
CA LYS A 68 -9.29 4.09 -9.46
C LYS A 68 -8.13 4.45 -8.55
N TYR A 69 -8.39 5.17 -7.46
CA TYR A 69 -7.39 5.44 -6.44
C TYR A 69 -6.88 4.13 -5.82
N ILE A 70 -7.80 3.24 -5.46
CA ILE A 70 -7.45 1.97 -4.82
C ILE A 70 -6.67 1.09 -5.80
N ASP A 71 -7.06 1.03 -7.07
CA ASP A 71 -6.29 0.34 -8.12
C ASP A 71 -4.83 0.83 -8.21
N TYR A 72 -4.64 2.16 -8.25
CA TYR A 72 -3.30 2.75 -8.22
C TYR A 72 -2.52 2.41 -6.94
N LEU A 73 -3.18 2.51 -5.79
CA LEU A 73 -2.57 2.22 -4.50
C LEU A 73 -2.13 0.75 -4.43
N MET A 74 -2.99 -0.19 -4.80
CA MET A 74 -2.70 -1.62 -4.70
C MET A 74 -1.60 -2.03 -5.69
N THR A 75 -1.62 -1.47 -6.90
CA THR A 75 -0.55 -1.67 -7.89
C THR A 75 0.78 -1.14 -7.36
N TRP A 76 0.79 0.09 -6.82
CA TRP A 76 2.00 0.69 -6.29
C TRP A 76 2.55 -0.09 -5.09
N VAL A 77 1.71 -0.50 -4.14
CA VAL A 77 2.14 -1.32 -3.00
C VAL A 77 2.75 -2.64 -3.50
N GLN A 78 2.10 -3.31 -4.46
CA GLN A 78 2.62 -4.56 -5.04
C GLN A 78 3.99 -4.36 -5.68
N ASP A 79 4.18 -3.30 -6.46
CA ASP A 79 5.48 -2.97 -7.06
C ASP A 79 6.58 -2.76 -5.99
N GLN A 80 6.24 -2.16 -4.85
CA GLN A 80 7.18 -2.01 -3.73
C GLN A 80 7.50 -3.35 -3.05
N LEU A 81 6.50 -4.24 -2.88
CA LEU A 81 6.66 -5.56 -2.28
C LEU A 81 7.47 -6.51 -3.17
N ASP A 82 7.40 -6.35 -4.49
CA ASP A 82 8.13 -7.15 -5.48
C ASP A 82 9.57 -6.64 -5.71
N ASP A 83 9.92 -5.46 -5.22
CA ASP A 83 11.27 -4.91 -5.32
C ASP A 83 12.22 -5.59 -4.33
N GLU A 84 13.07 -6.51 -4.82
CA GLU A 84 14.06 -7.23 -4.01
C GLU A 84 15.06 -6.31 -3.28
N THR A 85 15.20 -5.04 -3.71
CA THR A 85 16.05 -4.07 -3.00
C THR A 85 15.38 -3.51 -1.74
N LEU A 86 14.05 -3.61 -1.66
CA LEU A 86 13.21 -3.15 -0.55
C LEU A 86 12.73 -4.30 0.32
N PHE A 87 12.31 -5.39 -0.31
CA PHE A 87 11.83 -6.64 0.31
C PHE A 87 12.72 -7.81 -0.16
N PRO A 88 13.93 -7.95 0.40
CA PRO A 88 14.80 -9.06 0.05
C PRO A 88 14.16 -10.42 0.36
N SER A 89 14.16 -11.31 -0.63
CA SER A 89 13.63 -12.68 -0.53
C SER A 89 14.71 -13.73 -0.21
N LYS A 90 15.99 -13.33 -0.27
CA LYS A 90 17.15 -14.21 -0.07
C LYS A 90 17.66 -14.10 1.36
N ILE A 91 17.91 -15.25 1.98
CA ILE A 91 18.48 -15.33 3.34
C ILE A 91 19.87 -14.69 3.33
N GLY A 92 20.06 -13.66 4.16
CA GLY A 92 21.34 -12.97 4.36
C GLY A 92 21.46 -11.60 3.68
N ASP A 93 20.47 -11.20 2.88
CA ASP A 93 20.36 -9.83 2.37
C ASP A 93 19.73 -8.90 3.43
N TYR A 94 20.16 -7.64 3.47
CA TYR A 94 19.77 -6.69 4.51
C TYR A 94 18.70 -5.70 4.00
N PHE A 95 17.75 -5.38 4.86
CA PHE A 95 16.78 -4.30 4.67
C PHE A 95 17.46 -2.92 4.78
N ILE A 96 17.62 -2.22 3.65
CA ILE A 96 18.22 -0.87 3.61
C ILE A 96 17.09 0.18 3.49
N PHE A 97 17.06 1.20 4.35
CA PHE A 97 16.05 2.28 4.40
C PHE A 97 14.58 1.86 4.63
N TYR A 98 14.39 0.62 5.06
CA TYR A 98 13.10 -0.07 5.12
C TYR A 98 12.00 0.66 5.89
N ILE A 99 12.25 1.09 7.14
CA ILE A 99 11.24 1.79 7.96
C ILE A 99 10.75 3.09 7.30
N SER A 100 11.62 3.80 6.58
CA SER A 100 11.23 5.04 5.88
C SER A 100 10.31 4.77 4.69
N ILE A 101 10.38 3.59 4.09
CA ILE A 101 9.57 3.21 2.94
C ILE A 101 8.22 2.69 3.41
N ILE A 102 8.20 1.85 4.45
CA ILE A 102 6.97 1.38 5.10
C ILE A 102 6.12 2.52 5.63
N SER A 103 6.73 3.59 6.16
CA SER A 103 5.94 4.75 6.61
C SER A 103 5.18 5.48 5.49
N ASN A 104 5.49 5.20 4.21
CA ASN A 104 4.77 5.71 3.06
C ASN A 104 3.79 4.69 2.44
N LEU A 105 3.82 3.43 2.89
CA LEU A 105 2.88 2.35 2.53
C LEU A 105 1.65 2.42 3.44
#